data_AF-A0A1X0RZ31-F1
#
_entry.id   AF-A0A1X0RZ31-F1
#
_cell.length_a   1.000
_cell.length_b   1.000
_cell.length_c   1.000
_cell.angle_alpha   90.00
_cell.angle_beta   90.00
_cell.angle_gamma   90.00
#
_symmetry.space_group_name_H-M   'P 1'
#
loop_
_entity.id
_entity.type
_entity.pdbx_description
1 polymer ?
#
loop_
_entity_poly.entity_id
_entity_poly.type
_entity_poly.pdbx_seq_one_letter_code
_entity_poly.pdbx_strand_id
1 'polypeptide(L)'
;MGGLYSKLKDYYSTTVDYGYLKPQGIYRHNDSDMKIVKQLIRKGSLAPFYRGTTDIYSTKKISFETECPICFLFYPSNINKTRCCHKSICTECFLQFKRSSSSPLIPAVCPFCVQPNLGVVYLPPPWSKHYDKLKRSRPDLYTTKKIEPDDPNVIYVDTIRPKWEEMLDDASSSAVGSTRRRRVPLTNEIRRRRRRTDYDETIYDTSAELDLEDVLVMEAIRLSLTHTTN
;
A
#
# COMPACT_ATOMS: atom_id res chain seq x y z
N MET A 1 33.97 -30.82 11.46
CA MET A 1 32.93 -30.49 12.47
C MET A 1 32.50 -29.01 12.51
N GLY A 2 33.27 -28.04 11.99
CA GLY A 2 32.94 -26.59 12.11
C GLY A 2 31.86 -26.04 11.16
N GLY A 3 31.58 -26.68 10.02
CA GLY A 3 30.69 -26.13 8.98
C GLY A 3 29.18 -26.33 9.21
N LEU A 4 28.77 -27.33 10.00
CA LEU A 4 27.37 -27.56 10.37
C LEU A 4 26.92 -26.63 11.51
N TYR A 5 27.82 -26.37 12.47
CA TYR A 5 27.58 -25.47 13.59
C TYR A 5 27.47 -24.01 13.14
N SER A 6 28.28 -23.58 12.15
CA SER A 6 28.15 -22.24 11.55
C SER A 6 26.84 -22.07 10.76
N LYS A 7 26.49 -23.04 9.89
CA LYS A 7 25.22 -23.01 9.13
C LYS A 7 23.97 -23.00 10.02
N LEU A 8 23.97 -23.72 11.14
CA LEU A 8 22.87 -23.70 12.11
C LEU A 8 22.78 -22.35 12.82
N LYS A 9 23.91 -21.75 13.21
CA LYS A 9 23.96 -20.42 13.82
C LYS A 9 23.44 -19.33 12.87
N ASP A 10 23.76 -19.45 11.57
CA ASP A 10 23.26 -18.57 10.52
C ASP A 10 21.76 -18.76 10.27
N TYR A 11 21.25 -20.00 10.33
CA TYR A 11 19.82 -20.31 10.19
C TYR A 11 18.98 -19.71 11.33
N TYR A 12 19.41 -19.86 12.59
CA TYR A 12 18.72 -19.25 13.74
C TYR A 12 18.89 -17.72 13.80
N SER A 13 19.93 -17.16 13.20
CA SER A 13 20.13 -15.71 13.08
C SER A 13 19.17 -15.07 12.04
N THR A 14 18.70 -15.86 11.07
CA THR A 14 17.97 -15.39 9.88
C THR A 14 16.48 -15.75 9.87
N THR A 15 16.00 -16.49 10.88
CA THR A 15 14.62 -16.94 11.00
C THR A 15 13.96 -16.45 12.28
N VAL A 16 12.63 -16.25 12.23
CA VAL A 16 11.78 -15.89 13.37
C VAL A 16 10.44 -16.60 13.16
N ASP A 17 9.95 -17.31 14.18
CA ASP A 17 8.61 -17.92 14.19
C ASP A 17 8.29 -18.75 12.93
N TYR A 18 9.25 -19.57 12.49
CA TYR A 18 9.22 -20.40 11.25
C TYR A 18 9.20 -19.63 9.92
N GLY A 19 9.26 -18.30 9.96
CA GLY A 19 9.50 -17.45 8.80
C GLY A 19 10.94 -16.92 8.75
N TYR A 20 11.17 -16.03 7.80
CA TYR A 20 12.49 -15.49 7.49
C TYR A 20 12.57 -13.98 7.76
N LEU A 21 13.79 -13.47 7.83
CA LEU A 21 14.11 -12.04 7.94
C LEU A 21 14.44 -11.38 6.58
N LYS A 22 14.17 -12.09 5.48
CA LYS A 22 14.35 -11.61 4.11
C LYS A 22 13.16 -12.04 3.24
N PRO A 23 12.81 -11.25 2.21
CA PRO A 23 11.79 -11.62 1.23
C PRO A 23 12.06 -12.99 0.58
N GLN A 24 11.00 -13.69 0.18
CA GLN A 24 11.03 -14.99 -0.48
C GLN A 24 10.96 -14.87 -2.01
N GLY A 25 10.89 -13.64 -2.53
CA GLY A 25 11.09 -13.37 -3.96
C GLY A 25 9.78 -13.30 -4.75
N ILE A 26 8.67 -12.96 -4.10
CA ILE A 26 7.41 -12.69 -4.81
C ILE A 26 7.57 -11.46 -5.72
N TYR A 27 8.31 -10.47 -5.24
CA TYR A 27 8.62 -9.25 -5.97
C TYR A 27 10.13 -9.11 -6.18
N ARG A 28 10.53 -8.61 -7.36
CA ARG A 28 11.95 -8.47 -7.76
C ARG A 28 12.64 -7.29 -7.08
N HIS A 29 11.89 -6.22 -6.82
CA HIS A 29 12.42 -4.97 -6.31
C HIS A 29 11.62 -4.53 -5.08
N ASN A 30 12.34 -3.99 -4.10
CA ASN A 30 11.75 -3.37 -2.94
C ASN A 30 12.70 -2.28 -2.43
N ASP A 31 12.19 -1.07 -2.34
CA ASP A 31 12.85 0.16 -1.87
C ASP A 31 12.61 0.42 -0.37
N SER A 32 11.94 -0.49 0.36
CA SER A 32 11.73 -0.37 1.81
C SER A 32 13.05 -0.55 2.60
N ASP A 33 13.19 0.14 3.72
CA ASP A 33 14.36 -0.02 4.60
C ASP A 33 14.34 -1.38 5.31
N MET A 34 15.13 -2.31 4.79
CA MET A 34 15.21 -3.66 5.33
C MET A 34 15.81 -3.74 6.74
N LYS A 35 16.54 -2.72 7.22
CA LYS A 35 17.01 -2.70 8.61
C LYS A 35 15.82 -2.50 9.55
N ILE A 36 14.94 -1.56 9.23
CA ILE A 36 13.71 -1.29 9.99
C ILE A 36 12.79 -2.51 9.94
N VAL A 37 12.51 -3.05 8.75
CA VAL A 37 11.64 -4.23 8.60
C VAL A 37 12.14 -5.41 9.43
N LYS A 38 13.44 -5.72 9.37
CA LYS A 38 14.04 -6.78 10.20
C LYS A 38 13.91 -6.51 11.69
N GLN A 39 14.04 -5.25 12.11
CA GLN A 39 13.88 -4.88 13.51
C GLN A 39 12.43 -5.04 13.98
N LEU A 40 11.45 -4.66 13.15
CA LEU A 40 10.03 -4.83 13.44
C LEU A 40 9.65 -6.32 13.56
N ILE A 41 10.16 -7.17 12.67
CA ILE A 41 9.95 -8.63 12.75
C ILE A 41 10.57 -9.20 14.03
N ARG A 42 11.83 -8.83 14.35
CA ARG A 42 12.50 -9.29 15.57
C ARG A 42 11.83 -8.80 16.86
N LYS A 43 11.09 -7.69 16.81
CA LYS A 43 10.30 -7.16 17.93
C LYS A 43 8.92 -7.83 18.04
N GLY A 44 8.47 -8.55 17.02
CA GLY A 44 7.14 -9.15 16.95
C GLY A 44 6.04 -8.15 16.58
N SER A 45 6.39 -7.01 15.99
CA SER A 45 5.44 -5.96 15.55
C SER A 45 5.03 -6.12 14.09
N LEU A 46 5.76 -6.91 13.31
CA LEU A 46 5.47 -7.24 11.92
C LEU A 46 5.67 -8.75 11.71
N ALA A 47 4.84 -9.38 10.89
CA ALA A 47 4.94 -10.80 10.62
C ALA A 47 6.28 -11.11 9.91
N PRO A 48 6.93 -12.24 10.23
CA PRO A 48 8.06 -12.74 9.45
C PRO A 48 7.72 -12.89 7.97
N PHE A 49 8.76 -12.95 7.13
CA PHE A 49 8.59 -13.35 5.75
C PHE A 49 8.32 -14.85 5.70
N TYR A 50 7.07 -15.24 5.58
CA TYR A 50 6.69 -16.63 5.32
C TYR A 50 6.79 -16.93 3.84
N ARG A 51 7.16 -18.17 3.49
CA ARG A 51 7.07 -18.65 2.11
C ARG A 51 5.64 -19.05 1.85
N GLY A 52 4.96 -18.34 0.95
CA GLY A 52 3.59 -18.65 0.57
C GLY A 52 3.49 -19.97 -0.21
N THR A 53 2.33 -20.60 -0.17
CA THR A 53 2.00 -21.83 -0.91
C THR A 53 0.75 -21.66 -1.74
N THR A 54 0.60 -22.48 -2.78
CA THR A 54 -0.59 -22.50 -3.65
C THR A 54 -1.77 -23.23 -3.00
N ASP A 55 -1.49 -24.09 -2.04
CA ASP A 55 -2.48 -24.96 -1.42
C ASP A 55 -2.45 -24.83 0.10
N ILE A 56 -3.60 -25.09 0.71
CA ILE A 56 -3.74 -25.19 2.16
C ILE A 56 -2.99 -26.44 2.63
N TYR A 57 -2.18 -26.30 3.68
CA TYR A 57 -1.54 -27.43 4.32
C TYR A 57 -1.31 -27.17 5.81
N SER A 58 -1.15 -28.25 6.56
CA SER A 58 -0.84 -28.17 7.98
C SER A 58 0.34 -29.06 8.33
N THR A 59 1.16 -28.56 9.25
CA THR A 59 2.23 -29.32 9.89
C THR A 59 1.89 -29.47 11.37
N LYS A 60 2.65 -30.28 12.12
CA LYS A 60 2.47 -30.42 13.57
C LYS A 60 2.52 -29.09 14.36
N LYS A 61 3.05 -28.01 13.78
CA LYS A 61 3.30 -26.74 14.49
C LYS A 61 2.61 -25.52 13.88
N ILE A 62 2.34 -25.54 12.57
CA ILE A 62 1.82 -24.39 11.85
C ILE A 62 0.89 -24.84 10.72
N SER A 63 -0.26 -24.17 10.62
CA SER A 63 -1.25 -24.34 9.56
C SER A 63 -1.21 -23.16 8.60
N PHE A 64 -1.18 -23.44 7.30
CA PHE A 64 -1.22 -22.47 6.21
C PHE A 64 -2.62 -22.46 5.61
N GLU A 65 -3.48 -21.61 6.16
CA GLU A 65 -4.91 -21.56 5.82
C GLU A 65 -5.37 -20.14 5.49
N THR A 66 -4.52 -19.13 5.75
CA THR A 66 -4.87 -17.73 5.50
C THR A 66 -4.35 -17.29 4.14
N GLU A 67 -5.26 -16.94 3.26
CA GLU A 67 -4.93 -16.37 1.96
C GLU A 67 -4.52 -14.90 2.08
N CYS A 68 -3.53 -14.47 1.30
CA CYS A 68 -3.28 -13.06 1.04
C CYS A 68 -3.98 -12.64 -0.27
N PRO A 69 -4.99 -11.75 -0.23
CA PRO A 69 -5.76 -11.33 -1.40
C PRO A 69 -4.97 -10.45 -2.41
N ILE A 70 -3.69 -10.18 -2.14
CA ILE A 70 -2.81 -9.43 -3.05
C ILE A 70 -2.00 -10.38 -3.94
N CYS A 71 -1.51 -11.49 -3.40
CA CYS A 71 -0.70 -12.46 -4.15
C CYS A 71 -1.35 -13.84 -4.30
N PHE A 72 -2.54 -14.04 -3.72
CA PHE A 72 -3.34 -15.27 -3.79
C PHE A 72 -2.60 -16.54 -3.31
N LEU A 73 -1.64 -16.38 -2.40
CA LEU A 73 -0.94 -17.50 -1.77
C LEU A 73 -1.46 -17.70 -0.33
N PHE A 74 -1.38 -18.93 0.15
CA PHE A 74 -1.67 -19.32 1.53
C PHE A 74 -0.45 -19.12 2.43
N TYR A 75 -0.73 -18.64 3.64
CA TYR A 75 0.22 -18.29 4.68
C TYR A 75 -0.28 -18.80 6.04
N PRO A 76 0.58 -18.77 7.08
CA PRO A 76 0.15 -19.12 8.42
C PRO A 76 -1.07 -18.33 8.90
N SER A 77 -1.87 -18.93 9.78
CA SER A 77 -3.09 -18.29 10.33
C SER A 77 -2.85 -16.91 10.96
N ASN A 78 -1.62 -16.67 11.44
CA ASN A 78 -1.18 -15.40 12.01
C ASN A 78 -0.20 -14.72 11.04
N ILE A 79 -0.71 -13.81 10.21
CA ILE A 79 0.07 -12.82 9.44
C ILE A 79 -0.45 -11.40 9.69
N ASN A 80 0.12 -10.41 9.02
CA ASN A 80 -0.31 -9.01 9.19
C ASN A 80 -1.79 -8.87 8.77
N LYS A 81 -2.52 -8.02 9.51
CA LYS A 81 -3.89 -7.62 9.17
C LYS A 81 -3.93 -6.11 9.01
N THR A 82 -4.68 -5.62 8.03
CA THR A 82 -4.87 -4.19 7.86
C THR A 82 -5.61 -3.60 9.06
N ARG A 83 -5.14 -2.43 9.51
CA ARG A 83 -5.74 -1.71 10.64
C ARG A 83 -7.22 -1.39 10.41
N CYS A 84 -7.58 -0.96 9.19
CA CYS A 84 -8.94 -0.48 8.88
C CYS A 84 -9.99 -1.59 8.85
N CYS A 85 -9.69 -2.72 8.19
CA CYS A 85 -10.71 -3.68 7.77
C CYS A 85 -10.32 -5.15 8.03
N HIS A 86 -9.22 -5.40 8.73
CA HIS A 86 -8.81 -6.73 9.20
C HIS A 86 -8.54 -7.74 8.08
N LYS A 87 -8.23 -7.25 6.88
CA LYS A 87 -7.86 -8.11 5.76
C LYS A 87 -6.41 -8.54 5.94
N SER A 88 -6.17 -9.84 5.76
CA SER A 88 -4.84 -10.45 5.81
C SER A 88 -3.96 -9.89 4.69
N ILE A 89 -2.68 -9.66 4.98
CA ILE A 89 -1.69 -9.28 3.98
C ILE A 89 -0.31 -9.83 4.37
N CYS A 90 0.35 -10.52 3.43
CA CYS A 90 1.69 -11.04 3.71
C CYS A 90 2.70 -9.87 3.77
N THR A 91 3.83 -10.10 4.42
CA THR A 91 4.84 -9.05 4.61
C THR A 91 5.37 -8.56 3.27
N GLU A 92 5.62 -9.42 2.27
CA GLU A 92 6.13 -8.98 0.96
C GLU A 92 5.15 -8.07 0.22
N CYS A 93 3.85 -8.41 0.23
CA CYS A 93 2.81 -7.59 -0.38
C CYS A 93 2.67 -6.25 0.34
N PHE A 94 2.71 -6.22 1.67
CA PHE A 94 2.65 -4.97 2.43
C PHE A 94 3.81 -4.03 2.07
N LEU A 95 5.02 -4.55 1.89
CA LEU A 95 6.18 -3.73 1.52
C LEU A 95 6.09 -3.12 0.10
N GLN A 96 5.21 -3.62 -0.78
CA GLN A 96 5.02 -3.03 -2.12
C GLN A 96 4.24 -1.71 -2.09
N PHE A 97 3.49 -1.45 -1.02
CA PHE A 97 2.74 -0.21 -0.90
C PHE A 97 3.71 0.94 -0.58
N LYS A 98 3.47 2.08 -1.23
CA LYS A 98 4.18 3.34 -1.05
C LYS A 98 3.32 4.51 -1.51
N ARG A 99 3.70 5.71 -1.08
CA ARG A 99 3.14 6.96 -1.61
C ARG A 99 3.41 7.04 -3.12
N SER A 100 2.50 7.65 -3.86
CA SER A 100 2.70 7.88 -5.30
C SER A 100 3.84 8.88 -5.52
N SER A 101 4.68 8.65 -6.52
CA SER A 101 5.70 9.64 -6.92
C SER A 101 5.10 10.90 -7.54
N SER A 102 3.91 10.80 -8.15
CA SER A 102 3.20 11.96 -8.71
C SER A 102 2.45 12.78 -7.65
N SER A 103 2.05 12.14 -6.55
CA SER A 103 1.27 12.76 -5.48
C SER A 103 1.78 12.34 -4.11
N PRO A 104 3.02 12.68 -3.73
CA PRO A 104 3.66 12.14 -2.52
C PRO A 104 3.04 12.69 -1.23
N LEU A 105 2.33 13.83 -1.29
CA LEU A 105 1.57 14.36 -0.15
C LEU A 105 0.41 13.45 0.28
N ILE A 106 -0.13 12.65 -0.66
CA ILE A 106 -1.24 11.74 -0.38
C ILE A 106 -0.69 10.42 0.18
N PRO A 107 -1.08 10.01 1.41
CA PRO A 107 -0.61 8.77 1.99
C PRO A 107 -1.11 7.55 1.22
N ALA A 108 -0.39 6.44 1.32
CA ALA A 108 -0.85 5.17 0.77
C ALA A 108 -2.23 4.80 1.37
N VAL A 109 -3.18 4.44 0.51
CA VAL A 109 -4.53 4.02 0.91
C VAL A 109 -4.59 2.49 1.02
N CYS A 110 -5.52 1.99 1.82
CA CYS A 110 -5.75 0.55 1.89
C CYS A 110 -6.37 0.01 0.59
N PRO A 111 -5.81 -1.05 -0.03
CA PRO A 111 -6.33 -1.62 -1.27
C PRO A 111 -7.70 -2.29 -1.12
N PHE A 112 -8.16 -2.51 0.11
CA PHE A 112 -9.40 -3.24 0.39
C PHE A 112 -10.57 -2.35 0.80
N CYS A 113 -10.26 -1.25 1.52
CA CYS A 113 -11.26 -0.39 2.17
C CYS A 113 -11.11 1.08 1.76
N VAL A 114 -10.05 1.43 1.01
CA VAL A 114 -9.71 2.79 0.54
C VAL A 114 -9.43 3.79 1.67
N GLN A 115 -9.40 3.36 2.94
CA GLN A 115 -9.05 4.23 4.06
C GLN A 115 -7.60 4.74 3.90
N PRO A 116 -7.34 6.04 4.15
CA PRO A 116 -5.99 6.60 4.10
C PRO A 116 -5.10 6.04 5.21
N ASN A 117 -3.80 6.26 5.06
CA ASN A 117 -2.76 5.79 5.97
C ASN A 117 -2.84 4.27 6.14
N LEU A 118 -2.50 3.54 5.07
CA LEU A 118 -2.40 2.09 5.12
C LEU A 118 -1.39 1.69 6.20
N GLY A 119 -1.91 1.00 7.21
CA GLY A 119 -1.13 0.41 8.29
C GLY A 119 -1.61 -1.01 8.58
N VAL A 120 -0.71 -1.80 9.14
CA VAL A 120 -0.96 -3.20 9.51
C VAL A 120 -0.60 -3.46 10.97
N VAL A 121 -1.26 -4.45 11.55
CA VAL A 121 -0.98 -4.97 12.88
C VAL A 121 -0.70 -6.46 12.79
N TYR A 122 0.32 -6.92 13.50
CA TYR A 122 0.66 -8.33 13.61
C TYR A 122 0.35 -8.86 15.01
N LEU A 123 -0.47 -9.91 15.07
CA LEU A 123 -0.73 -10.64 16.30
C LEU A 123 0.04 -11.96 16.27
N PRO A 124 1.16 -12.07 17.01
CA PRO A 124 1.93 -13.30 17.06
C PRO A 124 1.07 -14.46 17.60
N PRO A 125 1.30 -15.70 17.15
CA PRO A 125 0.58 -16.88 17.61
C PRO A 125 1.02 -17.30 19.03
N PRO A 126 0.22 -18.10 19.77
CA PRO A 126 0.50 -18.50 21.16
C PRO A 126 1.88 -19.11 21.43
N TRP A 127 2.45 -19.79 20.44
CA TRP A 127 3.76 -20.43 20.54
C TRP A 127 4.93 -19.48 20.23
N SER A 128 4.67 -18.26 19.76
CA SER A 128 5.71 -17.24 19.55
C SER A 128 6.15 -16.66 20.89
N LYS A 129 7.45 -16.41 21.03
CA LYS A 129 8.03 -15.71 22.20
C LYS A 129 7.46 -14.30 22.43
N HIS A 130 6.85 -13.70 21.40
CA HIS A 130 6.29 -12.35 21.45
C HIS A 130 4.84 -12.33 21.97
N TYR A 131 4.16 -13.49 21.99
CA TYR A 131 2.75 -13.60 22.36
C TYR A 131 2.44 -13.10 23.77
N ASP A 132 3.10 -13.68 24.78
CA ASP A 132 2.81 -13.38 26.18
C ASP A 132 3.04 -11.90 26.49
N LYS A 133 4.12 -11.33 25.95
CA LYS A 133 4.44 -9.91 26.13
C LYS A 133 3.33 -9.04 25.54
N LEU A 134 2.94 -9.29 24.29
CA LEU A 134 1.92 -8.49 23.64
C LEU A 134 0.57 -8.64 24.34
N LYS A 135 0.14 -9.88 24.59
CA LYS A 135 -1.16 -10.18 25.22
C LYS A 135 -1.30 -9.57 26.61
N ARG A 136 -0.22 -9.52 27.41
CA ARG A 136 -0.23 -8.84 28.71
C ARG A 136 -0.32 -7.33 28.57
N SER A 137 0.41 -6.74 27.63
CA SER A 137 0.44 -5.27 27.45
C SER A 137 -0.78 -4.72 26.74
N ARG A 138 -1.36 -5.47 25.80
CA ARG A 138 -2.39 -5.05 24.84
C ARG A 138 -3.38 -6.20 24.57
N PRO A 139 -4.12 -6.67 25.60
CA PRO A 139 -5.10 -7.74 25.43
C PRO A 139 -6.24 -7.35 24.47
N ASP A 140 -6.53 -6.04 24.40
CA ASP A 140 -7.55 -5.43 23.55
C ASP A 140 -7.35 -5.73 22.06
N LEU A 141 -6.09 -5.86 21.60
CA LEU A 141 -5.78 -6.16 20.20
C LEU A 141 -6.23 -7.57 19.77
N TYR A 142 -6.46 -8.50 20.72
CA TYR A 142 -6.94 -9.84 20.43
C TYR A 142 -8.48 -9.94 20.41
N THR A 143 -9.18 -8.95 20.97
CA THR A 143 -10.64 -8.94 21.10
C THR A 143 -11.29 -7.93 20.16
N THR A 144 -10.67 -6.77 19.98
CA THR A 144 -11.21 -5.65 19.23
C THR A 144 -10.81 -5.74 17.77
N LYS A 145 -11.78 -5.51 16.88
CA LYS A 145 -11.47 -5.32 15.46
C LYS A 145 -10.95 -3.89 15.25
N LYS A 146 -11.70 -2.83 15.53
CA LYS A 146 -11.25 -1.48 15.17
C LYS A 146 -10.02 -1.02 15.98
N ILE A 147 -8.92 -0.72 15.30
CA ILE A 147 -7.68 -0.21 15.90
C ILE A 147 -7.53 1.26 15.50
N GLU A 148 -7.30 2.12 16.50
CA GLU A 148 -7.18 3.55 16.30
C GLU A 148 -5.95 3.91 15.44
N PRO A 149 -6.01 5.00 14.65
CA PRO A 149 -4.88 5.43 13.84
C PRO A 149 -3.59 5.69 14.64
N ASP A 150 -3.69 6.24 15.85
CA ASP A 150 -2.51 6.62 16.64
C ASP A 150 -1.94 5.46 17.48
N ASP A 151 -2.42 4.24 17.26
CA ASP A 151 -1.98 3.07 18.03
C ASP A 151 -0.51 2.71 17.73
N PRO A 152 0.36 2.61 18.75
CA PRO A 152 1.80 2.36 18.56
C PRO A 152 2.12 0.96 18.00
N ASN A 153 1.16 0.04 18.01
CA ASN A 153 1.31 -1.30 17.43
C ASN A 153 1.01 -1.34 15.93
N VAL A 154 0.55 -0.22 15.34
CA VAL A 154 0.32 -0.11 13.91
C VAL A 154 1.61 0.25 13.20
N ILE A 155 1.96 -0.58 12.21
CA ILE A 155 3.08 -0.32 11.31
C ILE A 155 2.53 0.28 10.02
N TYR A 156 2.90 1.52 9.74
CA TYR A 156 2.49 2.23 8.53
C TYR A 156 3.47 2.02 7.38
N VAL A 157 2.97 2.25 6.16
CA VAL A 157 3.80 2.27 4.94
C VAL A 157 4.97 3.25 5.04
N ASP A 158 4.78 4.40 5.69
CA ASP A 158 5.82 5.40 5.85
C ASP A 158 6.87 4.98 6.91
N THR A 159 6.49 4.18 7.91
CA THR A 159 7.39 3.68 8.97
C THR A 159 8.54 2.84 8.40
N ILE A 160 8.26 2.04 7.37
CA ILE A 160 9.26 1.18 6.70
C ILE A 160 10.07 1.93 5.63
N ARG A 161 9.77 3.21 5.40
CA ARG A 161 10.33 4.08 4.35
C ARG A 161 10.61 5.46 4.93
N PRO A 162 11.50 5.60 5.93
CA PRO A 162 11.67 6.85 6.67
C PRO A 162 12.08 8.05 5.80
N LYS A 163 12.69 7.81 4.64
CA LYS A 163 13.09 8.85 3.67
C LYS A 163 11.97 9.28 2.72
N TRP A 164 10.72 8.94 3.00
CA TRP A 164 9.56 9.38 2.21
C TRP A 164 9.40 10.91 2.21
N GLU A 165 9.88 11.58 3.27
CA GLU A 165 9.91 13.05 3.40
C GLU A 165 10.80 13.72 2.36
N GLU A 166 11.92 13.10 1.99
CA GLU A 166 12.80 13.60 0.91
C GLU A 166 12.02 13.70 -0.42
N MET A 167 11.07 12.78 -0.66
CA MET A 167 10.19 12.84 -1.84
C MET A 167 9.21 14.02 -1.80
N LEU A 168 8.83 14.50 -0.60
CA LEU A 168 7.97 15.67 -0.45
C LEU A 168 8.70 16.95 -0.81
N ASP A 169 9.97 17.06 -0.40
CA ASP A 169 10.82 18.22 -0.68
C ASP A 169 11.09 18.35 -2.19
N ASP A 170 11.38 17.25 -2.86
CA ASP A 170 11.58 17.20 -4.31
C ASP A 170 10.31 17.60 -5.10
N ALA A 171 9.15 17.09 -4.67
CA ALA A 171 7.87 17.40 -5.31
C ALA A 171 7.45 18.85 -5.07
N SER A 172 7.66 19.36 -3.85
CA SER A 172 7.39 20.77 -3.52
C SER A 172 8.31 21.71 -4.29
N SER A 173 9.59 21.36 -4.44
CA SER A 173 10.56 22.14 -5.22
C SER A 173 10.22 22.17 -6.72
N SER A 174 9.67 21.07 -7.24
CA SER A 174 9.27 20.96 -8.65
C SER A 174 8.00 21.76 -8.98
N ALA A 175 7.11 21.98 -8.01
CA ALA A 175 5.88 22.75 -8.19
C ALA A 175 6.10 24.28 -8.26
N VAL A 176 7.23 24.78 -7.75
CA VAL A 176 7.55 26.23 -7.70
C VAL A 176 8.12 26.76 -9.04
N GLY A 177 8.32 25.89 -10.05
CA GLY A 177 9.13 26.21 -11.23
C GLY A 177 8.49 26.03 -12.61
N SER A 178 7.22 26.40 -12.85
CA SER A 178 6.73 26.53 -14.24
C SER A 178 5.63 27.58 -14.43
N THR A 179 5.99 28.84 -14.23
CA THR A 179 5.29 29.98 -14.86
C THR A 179 6.11 30.55 -16.01
N ARG A 180 6.64 29.69 -16.91
CA ARG A 180 6.98 30.16 -18.25
C ARG A 180 5.70 30.24 -19.07
N ARG A 181 4.94 31.33 -18.90
CA ARG A 181 4.02 31.78 -19.96
C ARG A 181 4.87 32.01 -21.21
N ARG A 182 4.85 31.07 -22.17
CA ARG A 182 5.24 31.40 -23.54
C ARG A 182 4.29 32.51 -23.99
N ARG A 183 4.79 33.74 -24.14
CA ARG A 183 4.08 34.76 -24.91
C ARG A 183 4.00 34.26 -26.35
N VAL A 184 2.83 33.77 -26.75
CA VAL A 184 2.50 33.58 -28.16
C VAL A 184 2.31 34.98 -28.75
N PRO A 185 3.05 35.37 -29.80
CA PRO A 185 2.79 36.63 -30.49
C PRO A 185 1.42 36.55 -31.15
N LEU A 186 0.48 37.41 -30.75
CA LEU A 186 -0.79 37.56 -31.44
C LEU A 186 -0.53 38.18 -32.82
N THR A 187 -0.72 37.41 -33.88
CA THR A 187 -0.79 37.94 -35.24
C THR A 187 -2.11 38.70 -35.44
N ASN A 188 -2.09 39.68 -36.36
CA ASN A 188 -3.18 40.63 -36.59
C ASN A 188 -4.54 40.01 -37.00
N GLU A 189 -4.60 38.70 -37.27
CA GLU A 189 -5.82 38.00 -37.70
C GLU A 189 -6.86 37.82 -36.59
N ILE A 190 -6.45 37.78 -35.31
CA ILE A 190 -7.36 37.53 -34.18
C ILE A 190 -8.14 38.80 -33.79
N ARG A 191 -7.66 39.99 -34.16
CA ARG A 191 -8.27 41.28 -33.79
C ARG A 191 -9.66 41.49 -34.41
N ARG A 192 -9.98 40.82 -35.52
CA ARG A 192 -11.26 40.97 -36.24
C ARG A 192 -12.43 40.18 -35.65
N ARG A 193 -12.19 39.19 -34.78
CA ARG A 193 -13.27 38.39 -34.16
C ARG A 193 -13.87 38.98 -32.89
N ARG A 194 -13.33 40.09 -32.37
CA ARG A 194 -13.75 40.73 -31.10
C ARG A 194 -15.02 41.62 -31.19
N ARG A 195 -15.90 41.37 -32.15
CA ARG A 195 -17.24 41.97 -32.21
C ARG A 195 -18.29 40.88 -32.40
N ARG A 196 -18.60 40.15 -31.33
CA ARG A 196 -19.97 39.74 -31.01
C ARG A 196 -20.00 38.95 -29.70
N THR A 197 -20.94 39.38 -28.87
CA THR A 197 -21.59 38.68 -27.75
C THR A 197 -20.74 38.36 -26.53
N ASP A 198 -20.75 39.36 -25.65
CA ASP A 198 -20.91 39.26 -24.20
C ASP A 198 -21.87 38.12 -23.78
N TYR A 199 -21.33 37.11 -23.10
CA TYR A 199 -22.01 36.36 -22.04
C TYR A 199 -20.92 35.73 -21.17
N ASP A 200 -20.94 36.11 -19.90
CA ASP A 200 -20.05 35.66 -18.83
C ASP A 200 -20.48 34.26 -18.36
N GLU A 201 -19.59 33.27 -18.45
CA GLU A 201 -19.76 32.02 -17.70
C GLU A 201 -18.38 31.49 -17.27
N THR A 202 -18.23 31.44 -15.95
CA THR A 202 -17.03 31.06 -15.20
C THR A 202 -16.71 29.58 -15.30
N ILE A 203 -15.41 29.27 -15.44
CA ILE A 203 -14.68 28.18 -14.79
C ILE A 203 -15.27 26.77 -14.98
N TYR A 204 -14.82 26.07 -16.03
CA TYR A 204 -14.33 24.69 -15.94
C TYR A 204 -13.26 24.51 -17.03
N ASP A 205 -12.02 24.32 -16.59
CA ASP A 205 -10.89 23.93 -17.44
C ASP A 205 -11.02 22.43 -17.76
N THR A 206 -11.82 22.10 -18.77
CA THR A 206 -11.95 20.75 -19.31
C THR A 206 -10.86 20.50 -20.35
N SER A 207 -9.61 20.43 -19.89
CA SER A 207 -8.57 19.68 -20.59
C SER A 207 -8.45 18.29 -19.97
N ALA A 208 -9.52 17.49 -20.10
CA ALA A 208 -9.45 16.04 -20.01
C ALA A 208 -9.61 15.54 -21.45
N GLU A 209 -8.53 14.99 -22.02
CA GLU A 209 -8.65 14.11 -23.19
C GLU A 209 -9.54 12.95 -22.77
N LEU A 210 -10.84 13.03 -23.10
CA LEU A 210 -11.76 11.91 -23.00
C LEU A 210 -11.33 10.89 -24.05
N ASP A 211 -10.98 9.69 -23.59
CA ASP A 211 -10.57 8.60 -24.47
C ASP A 211 -11.78 8.10 -25.31
N LEU A 212 -11.48 7.40 -26.40
CA LEU A 212 -12.52 6.92 -27.32
C LEU A 212 -13.48 5.94 -26.62
N GLU A 213 -13.03 5.29 -25.55
CA GLU A 213 -13.80 4.35 -24.74
C GLU A 213 -14.85 5.09 -23.90
N ASP A 214 -14.49 6.21 -23.25
CA ASP A 214 -15.43 7.06 -22.50
C ASP A 214 -16.51 7.68 -23.41
N VAL A 215 -16.14 8.07 -24.63
CA VAL A 215 -17.10 8.57 -25.63
C VAL A 215 -18.12 7.48 -26.03
N LEU A 216 -17.65 6.24 -26.22
CA LEU A 216 -18.51 5.10 -26.56
C LEU A 216 -19.40 4.68 -25.38
N VAL A 217 -18.90 4.75 -24.14
CA VAL A 217 -19.67 4.48 -22.92
C VAL A 217 -20.78 5.51 -22.73
N MET A 218 -20.48 6.80 -22.90
CA MET A 218 -21.49 7.86 -22.81
C MET A 218 -22.58 7.73 -23.87
N GLU A 219 -22.23 7.35 -25.11
CA GLU A 219 -23.21 7.13 -26.16
C GLU A 219 -24.09 5.90 -25.91
N ALA A 220 -23.54 4.81 -25.36
CA ALA A 220 -24.30 3.63 -24.98
C ALA A 220 -25.32 3.93 -23.86
N ILE A 221 -24.93 4.74 -22.87
CA ILE A 221 -25.83 5.20 -21.81
C ILE A 221 -26.94 6.07 -22.42
N ARG A 222 -26.59 7.00 -23.30
CA ARG A 222 -27.56 7.89 -23.97
C ARG A 222 -28.60 7.09 -24.75
N LEU A 223 -28.18 6.07 -25.50
CA LEU A 223 -29.06 5.19 -26.27
C LEU A 223 -29.96 4.33 -25.37
N SER A 224 -29.46 3.90 -24.21
CA SER A 224 -30.25 3.14 -23.22
C SER A 224 -31.40 3.97 -22.61
N LEU A 225 -31.19 5.27 -22.44
CA LEU A 225 -32.18 6.19 -21.87
C LEU A 225 -33.27 6.58 -22.88
N THR A 226 -33.00 6.50 -24.19
CA THR A 226 -33.98 6.80 -25.23
C THR A 226 -34.93 5.65 -25.56
N HIS A 227 -34.69 4.43 -25.06
CA HIS A 227 -35.46 3.23 -25.40
C HIS A 227 -36.57 2.86 -24.39
N THR A 228 -36.91 3.74 -23.45
CA THR A 228 -37.96 3.49 -22.42
C THR A 228 -39.29 4.20 -22.68
N THR A 229 -39.56 4.63 -23.91
CA THR A 229 -40.89 5.10 -24.31
C THR A 229 -41.35 4.46 -25.62
N ASN A 230 -41.86 3.22 -25.51
CA ASN A 230 -43.01 2.71 -26.25
C ASN A 230 -43.48 1.40 -25.62
#